data_AF-A0A7K5VGD6-F1
#
_entry.id   AF-A0A7K5VGD6-F1
#
_cell.length_a   1.000
_cell.length_b   1.000
_cell.length_c   1.000
_cell.angle_alpha   90.00
_cell.angle_beta   90.00
_cell.angle_gamma   90.00
#
_symmetry.space_group_name_H-M   'P 1'
#
loop_
_entity.id
_entity.type
_entity.pdbx_description
1 polymer ?
#
loop_
_entity_poly.entity_id
_entity_poly.type
_entity_poly.pdbx_seq_one_letter_code
_entity_poly.pdbx_strand_id
1 'polypeptide(L)'
;PPAHSRSDWIGPPDKHSNLRPVIFYVPPEESALERRLREARQEAQASNQRFWARHNRAFRQEKEEFIYSRLKAKGLEMRDESGQKATLNAEEMADFYKDFLSKNFKKHLQYNRDWYKHNFRITFLMGQVALVRALRWLRRRKKNVEQ
;
A
#
# COMPACT_ATOMS: atom_id res chain seq x y z
N PRO A 1 -19.54 -3.37 -2.65
CA PRO A 1 -19.55 -4.36 -3.75
C PRO A 1 -20.96 -4.98 -3.85
N PRO A 2 -21.43 -5.38 -5.04
CA PRO A 2 -22.66 -6.16 -5.18
C PRO A 2 -22.58 -7.44 -4.35
N ALA A 3 -23.70 -7.83 -3.73
CA ALA A 3 -23.74 -8.95 -2.79
C ALA A 3 -23.34 -10.32 -3.41
N HIS A 4 -23.45 -10.45 -4.74
CA HIS A 4 -23.17 -11.68 -5.48
C HIS A 4 -21.76 -11.76 -6.10
N SER A 5 -20.90 -10.76 -5.86
CA SER A 5 -19.57 -10.76 -6.46
C SER A 5 -18.66 -11.82 -5.83
N ARG A 6 -17.90 -12.54 -6.67
CA ARG A 6 -16.96 -13.60 -6.28
C ARG A 6 -15.49 -13.20 -6.42
N SER A 7 -15.22 -11.90 -6.53
CA SER A 7 -13.88 -11.35 -6.79
C SER A 7 -13.53 -10.27 -5.78
N ASP A 8 -12.24 -10.06 -5.58
CA ASP A 8 -11.74 -8.92 -4.78
C ASP A 8 -12.10 -7.61 -5.48
N TRP A 9 -12.43 -6.58 -4.69
CA TRP A 9 -12.81 -5.26 -5.19
C TRP A 9 -11.75 -4.24 -4.88
N ILE A 10 -11.36 -3.47 -5.90
CA ILE A 10 -10.35 -2.41 -5.80
C ILE A 10 -11.06 -1.06 -5.88
N GLY A 11 -10.88 -0.24 -4.86
CA GLY A 11 -11.47 1.11 -4.79
C GLY A 11 -10.66 2.18 -5.56
N PRO A 12 -11.16 3.43 -5.56
CA PRO A 12 -10.39 4.59 -5.99
C PRO A 12 -9.18 4.82 -5.06
N PRO A 13 -8.16 5.59 -5.48
CA PRO A 13 -7.01 5.92 -4.63
C PRO A 13 -7.45 6.57 -3.31
N ASP A 14 -6.86 6.13 -2.19
CA ASP A 14 -7.08 6.75 -0.89
C ASP A 14 -6.46 8.16 -0.84
N LYS A 15 -7.17 9.13 -0.26
CA LYS A 15 -6.74 10.55 -0.20
C LYS A 15 -5.46 10.80 0.60
N HIS A 16 -5.12 9.91 1.53
CA HIS A 16 -3.97 10.06 2.42
C HIS A 16 -2.78 9.24 1.93
N SER A 17 -2.97 7.95 1.68
CA SER A 17 -1.90 7.04 1.27
C SER A 17 -1.65 7.04 -0.24
N ASN A 18 -2.60 7.50 -1.05
CA ASN A 18 -2.66 7.34 -2.51
C ASN A 18 -2.77 5.87 -2.98
N LEU A 19 -2.84 4.90 -2.06
CA LEU A 19 -3.00 3.49 -2.40
C LEU A 19 -4.47 3.13 -2.56
N ARG A 20 -4.78 2.21 -3.47
CA ARG A 20 -6.15 1.72 -3.66
C ARG A 20 -6.54 0.78 -2.51
N PRO A 21 -7.66 1.00 -1.81
CA PRO A 21 -8.17 0.05 -0.83
C PRO A 21 -8.70 -1.20 -1.54
N VAL A 22 -8.63 -2.34 -0.86
CA VAL A 22 -9.10 -3.63 -1.37
C VAL A 22 -10.11 -4.22 -0.41
N ILE A 23 -11.28 -4.58 -0.91
CA ILE A 23 -12.25 -5.40 -0.20
C ILE A 23 -12.07 -6.84 -0.71
N PHE A 24 -11.51 -7.69 0.15
CA PHE A 24 -11.25 -9.08 -0.19
C PHE A 24 -12.54 -9.89 -0.17
N TYR A 25 -12.75 -10.69 -1.21
CA TYR A 25 -13.87 -11.62 -1.29
C TYR A 25 -13.77 -12.70 -0.22
N VAL A 26 -14.92 -13.04 0.38
CA VAL A 26 -15.06 -14.12 1.36
C VAL A 26 -15.96 -15.19 0.73
N PRO A 27 -15.43 -16.36 0.36
CA PRO A 27 -16.26 -17.48 -0.10
C PRO A 27 -17.22 -17.95 1.00
N PRO A 28 -18.45 -18.41 0.66
CA PRO A 28 -19.37 -18.98 1.65
C PRO A 28 -18.76 -20.17 2.42
N GLU A 29 -18.03 -21.03 1.71
CA GLU A 29 -17.36 -22.22 2.26
C GLU A 29 -15.85 -21.98 2.45
N GLU A 30 -15.47 -20.86 3.07
CA GLU A 30 -14.07 -20.51 3.31
C GLU A 30 -13.43 -21.47 4.34
N SER A 31 -12.42 -22.23 3.92
CA SER A 31 -11.66 -23.06 4.86
C SER A 31 -10.81 -22.21 5.81
N ALA A 32 -10.45 -22.74 6.97
CA ALA A 32 -9.59 -22.04 7.93
C ALA A 32 -8.24 -21.58 7.33
N LEU A 33 -7.68 -22.34 6.38
CA LEU A 33 -6.45 -21.97 5.69
C LEU A 33 -6.66 -20.81 4.69
N GLU A 34 -7.77 -20.81 3.96
CA GLU A 34 -8.16 -19.71 3.06
C GLU A 34 -8.45 -18.42 3.84
N ARG A 35 -9.13 -18.55 4.99
CA ARG A 35 -9.33 -17.45 5.93
C ARG A 35 -8.02 -16.85 6.41
N ARG A 36 -7.06 -17.69 6.84
CA ARG A 36 -5.73 -17.24 7.26
C ARG A 36 -4.99 -16.49 6.14
N LEU A 37 -5.09 -16.97 4.90
CA LEU A 37 -4.53 -16.28 3.74
C LEU A 37 -5.18 -14.91 3.54
N ARG A 38 -6.52 -14.84 3.56
CA ARG A 38 -7.26 -13.58 3.40
C ARG A 38 -6.93 -12.58 4.49
N GLU A 39 -6.91 -13.00 5.75
CA GLU A 39 -6.56 -12.15 6.90
C GLU A 39 -5.11 -11.66 6.81
N ALA A 40 -4.16 -12.50 6.38
CA ALA A 40 -2.78 -12.07 6.14
C ALA A 40 -2.68 -11.00 5.03
N ARG A 41 -3.47 -11.13 3.95
CA ARG A 41 -3.56 -10.11 2.89
C ARG A 41 -4.19 -8.80 3.41
N GLN A 42 -5.23 -8.90 4.22
CA GLN A 42 -5.87 -7.74 4.87
C GLN A 42 -4.90 -7.00 5.79
N GLU A 43 -4.17 -7.74 6.63
CA GLU A 43 -3.16 -7.20 7.54
C GLU A 43 -2.06 -6.47 6.76
N ALA A 44 -1.51 -7.10 5.72
CA ALA A 44 -0.48 -6.49 4.87
C ALA A 44 -0.98 -5.21 4.22
N GLN A 45 -2.20 -5.21 3.67
CA GLN A 45 -2.80 -4.04 3.05
C GLN A 45 -3.05 -2.92 4.06
N ALA A 46 -3.55 -3.23 5.25
CA ALA A 46 -3.76 -2.26 6.31
C ALA A 46 -2.43 -1.67 6.83
N SER A 47 -1.37 -2.48 6.92
CA SER A 47 -0.02 -2.01 7.25
C SER A 47 0.51 -1.05 6.18
N ASN A 48 0.38 -1.41 4.90
CA ASN A 48 0.78 -0.58 3.76
C ASN A 48 0.08 0.78 3.74
N GLN A 49 -1.25 0.75 3.87
CA GLN A 49 -2.10 1.95 3.94
C GLN A 49 -1.65 2.88 5.08
N ARG A 50 -1.45 2.35 6.29
CA ARG A 50 -1.00 3.14 7.45
C ARG A 50 0.40 3.71 7.30
N PHE A 51 1.31 2.99 6.66
CA PHE A 51 2.65 3.50 6.38
C PHE A 51 2.59 4.69 5.43
N TRP A 52 1.98 4.50 4.25
CA TRP A 52 1.94 5.54 3.23
C TRP A 52 1.08 6.74 3.61
N ALA A 53 -0.01 6.56 4.36
CA ALA A 53 -0.78 7.69 4.87
C ALA A 53 0.06 8.58 5.80
N ARG A 54 0.86 7.98 6.69
CA ARG A 54 1.77 8.73 7.58
C ARG A 54 2.93 9.35 6.81
N HIS A 55 3.54 8.59 5.90
CA HIS A 55 4.66 9.05 5.09
C HIS A 55 4.26 10.24 4.21
N ASN A 56 3.15 10.13 3.49
CA ASN A 56 2.65 11.21 2.62
C ASN A 56 2.24 12.45 3.41
N ARG A 57 1.69 12.28 4.62
CA ARG A 57 1.40 13.40 5.50
C ARG A 57 2.70 14.15 5.87
N ALA A 58 3.71 13.43 6.35
CA ALA A 58 5.00 14.01 6.70
C ALA A 58 5.66 14.70 5.48
N PHE A 59 5.67 14.02 4.33
CA PHE A 59 6.18 14.59 3.09
C PHE A 59 5.50 15.91 2.72
N ARG A 60 4.16 15.98 2.77
CA ARG A 60 3.41 17.22 2.44
C ARG A 60 3.77 18.34 3.42
N GLN A 61 3.84 18.04 4.71
CA GLN A 61 4.18 19.02 5.75
C GLN A 61 5.60 19.56 5.59
N GLU A 62 6.60 18.67 5.55
CA GLU A 62 8.01 19.04 5.42
C GLU A 62 8.27 19.78 4.09
N LYS A 63 7.56 19.41 3.01
CA LYS A 63 7.66 20.11 1.73
C LYS A 63 7.14 21.54 1.82
N GLU A 64 5.99 21.75 2.47
CA GLU A 64 5.42 23.10 2.65
C GLU A 64 6.32 23.98 3.53
N GLU A 65 6.89 23.42 4.60
CA GLU A 65 7.86 24.11 5.45
C GLU A 65 9.15 24.47 4.69
N PHE A 66 9.66 23.56 3.86
CA PHE A 66 10.82 23.82 3.02
C PHE A 66 10.56 24.95 2.02
N ILE A 67 9.43 24.91 1.31
CA ILE A 67 9.04 25.97 0.37
C ILE A 67 8.93 27.31 1.09
N TYR A 68 8.24 27.35 2.23
CA TYR A 68 8.08 28.56 3.02
C TYR A 68 9.43 29.16 3.46
N SER A 69 10.33 28.33 4.00
CA SER A 69 11.63 28.80 4.48
C SER A 69 12.51 29.35 3.35
N ARG A 70 12.54 28.70 2.19
CA ARG A 70 13.29 29.17 1.00
C ARG A 70 12.72 30.46 0.43
N LEU A 71 11.40 30.60 0.32
CA LEU A 71 10.76 31.83 -0.16
C LEU A 71 11.02 33.00 0.80
N LYS A 72 10.86 32.76 2.12
CA LYS A 72 11.14 33.77 3.15
C LYS A 72 12.60 34.23 3.12
N ALA A 73 13.55 33.30 2.93
CA ALA A 73 14.97 33.64 2.82
C ALA A 73 15.30 34.51 1.59
N LYS A 74 14.50 34.41 0.52
CA LYS A 74 14.59 35.25 -0.67
C LYS A 74 13.81 36.57 -0.56
N GLY A 75 13.09 36.80 0.55
CA GLY A 75 12.21 37.95 0.71
C GLY A 75 10.96 37.89 -0.18
N LEU A 76 10.58 36.69 -0.67
CA LEU A 76 9.41 36.49 -1.52
C LEU A 76 8.19 36.09 -0.68
N GLU A 77 7.01 36.56 -1.09
CA GLU A 77 5.75 36.15 -0.49
C GLU A 77 5.35 34.73 -0.89
N MET A 78 4.51 34.09 -0.08
CA MET A 78 4.00 32.73 -0.32
C MET A 78 3.06 32.63 -1.51
N ARG A 79 2.49 33.75 -1.91
CA ARG A 79 1.68 33.88 -3.11
C ARG A 79 2.31 34.91 -4.01
N ASP A 80 2.30 34.64 -5.31
CA ASP A 80 2.65 35.65 -6.28
C ASP A 80 1.56 36.73 -6.38
N GLU A 81 1.81 37.75 -7.19
CA GLU A 81 0.88 38.86 -7.45
C GLU A 81 -0.47 38.38 -8.03
N SER A 82 -0.51 37.20 -8.64
CA SER A 82 -1.71 36.56 -9.18
C SER A 82 -2.45 35.66 -8.16
N GLY A 83 -1.93 35.56 -6.93
CA GLY A 83 -2.47 34.76 -5.85
C GLY A 83 -2.13 33.26 -5.92
N GLN A 84 -1.31 32.81 -6.88
CA GLN A 84 -0.86 31.43 -6.97
C GLN A 84 0.23 31.15 -5.93
N LYS A 85 0.27 29.91 -5.40
CA LYS A 85 1.34 29.51 -4.47
C LYS A 85 2.68 29.61 -5.20
N ALA A 86 3.59 30.44 -4.68
CA ALA A 86 4.92 30.56 -5.22
C ALA A 86 5.63 29.19 -5.15
N THR A 87 6.18 28.74 -6.28
CA THR A 87 6.87 27.44 -6.39
C THR A 87 8.37 27.66 -6.54
N LEU A 88 9.15 26.86 -5.81
CA LEU A 88 10.60 26.80 -6.03
C LEU A 88 10.91 26.13 -7.38
N ASN A 89 12.07 26.46 -7.94
CA ASN A 89 12.55 25.78 -9.15
C ASN A 89 12.96 24.32 -8.85
N ALA A 90 13.21 23.54 -9.90
CA ALA A 90 13.52 22.12 -9.77
C ALA A 90 14.83 21.85 -8.99
N GLU A 91 15.84 22.72 -9.16
CA GLU A 91 17.13 22.59 -8.48
C GLU A 91 16.99 22.79 -6.97
N GLU A 92 16.25 23.81 -6.54
CA GLU A 92 15.97 24.06 -5.13
C GLU A 92 15.11 22.98 -4.49
N MET A 93 14.16 22.45 -5.26
CA MET A 93 13.37 21.30 -4.81
C MET A 93 14.21 20.02 -4.70
N ALA A 94 15.30 19.88 -5.46
CA ALA A 94 16.18 18.72 -5.39
C ALA A 94 16.85 18.59 -4.03
N ASP A 95 17.24 19.72 -3.41
CA ASP A 95 17.78 19.74 -2.05
C ASP A 95 16.79 19.14 -1.04
N PHE A 96 15.51 19.54 -1.12
CA PHE A 96 14.45 18.98 -0.30
C PHE A 96 14.32 17.48 -0.50
N TYR A 97 14.26 17.01 -1.75
CA TYR A 97 14.10 15.59 -2.03
C TYR A 97 15.27 14.78 -1.48
N LYS A 98 16.50 15.25 -1.68
CA LYS A 98 17.71 14.59 -1.16
C LYS A 98 17.68 14.50 0.36
N ASP A 99 17.38 15.59 1.04
CA ASP A 99 17.33 15.65 2.50
C ASP A 99 16.20 14.78 3.08
N PHE A 100 14.99 14.89 2.53
CA PHE A 100 13.85 14.09 2.96
C PHE A 100 14.09 12.58 2.79
N LEU A 101 14.66 12.16 1.65
CA LEU A 101 15.02 10.77 1.41
C LEU A 101 16.10 10.28 2.37
N SER A 102 17.13 11.09 2.63
CA SER A 102 18.22 10.76 3.54
C SER A 102 17.72 10.58 4.97
N LYS A 103 16.88 11.52 5.45
CA LYS A 103 16.24 11.47 6.77
C LYS A 103 15.33 10.26 6.95
N ASN A 104 14.59 9.88 5.90
CA ASN A 104 13.62 8.79 5.97
C ASN A 104 14.18 7.43 5.53
N PHE A 105 15.45 7.34 5.14
CA PHE A 105 16.07 6.13 4.62
C PHE A 105 15.89 4.91 5.53
N LYS A 106 16.19 5.04 6.83
CA LYS A 106 16.03 3.95 7.80
C LYS A 106 14.57 3.50 7.94
N LYS A 107 13.62 4.43 7.90
CA LYS A 107 12.18 4.12 7.94
C LYS A 107 11.74 3.34 6.70
N HIS A 108 12.22 3.73 5.52
CA HIS A 108 11.95 3.01 4.27
C HIS A 108 12.57 1.61 4.26
N LEU A 109 13.80 1.46 4.76
CA LEU A 109 14.44 0.15 4.87
C LEU A 109 13.63 -0.79 5.79
N GLN A 110 13.20 -0.29 6.95
CA GLN A 110 12.36 -1.05 7.87
C GLN A 110 11.01 -1.41 7.24
N TYR A 111 10.36 -0.45 6.58
CA TYR A 111 9.12 -0.69 5.85
C TYR A 111 9.29 -1.77 4.77
N ASN A 112 10.33 -1.70 3.94
CA ASN A 112 10.58 -2.69 2.90
C ASN A 112 10.81 -4.07 3.50
N ARG A 113 11.58 -4.17 4.59
CA ARG A 113 11.78 -5.43 5.31
C ARG A 113 10.45 -6.03 5.79
N ASP A 114 9.62 -5.23 6.45
CA ASP A 114 8.32 -5.68 6.95
C ASP A 114 7.36 -6.04 5.79
N TRP A 115 7.39 -5.26 4.72
CA TRP A 115 6.65 -5.52 3.49
C TRP A 115 7.02 -6.88 2.89
N TYR A 116 8.31 -7.18 2.75
CA TYR A 116 8.77 -8.49 2.27
C TYR A 116 8.36 -9.62 3.21
N LYS A 117 8.46 -9.41 4.54
CA LYS A 117 8.03 -10.41 5.52
C LYS A 117 6.54 -10.76 5.37
N HIS A 118 5.69 -9.75 5.23
CA HIS A 118 4.26 -9.95 4.98
C HIS A 118 4.00 -10.68 3.66
N ASN A 119 4.64 -10.25 2.56
CA ASN A 119 4.47 -10.87 1.25
C ASN A 119 4.96 -12.31 1.21
N PHE A 120 6.09 -12.62 1.85
CA PHE A 120 6.59 -13.99 1.96
C PHE A 120 5.60 -14.90 2.69
N ARG A 121 5.04 -14.44 3.81
CA ARG A 121 4.00 -15.17 4.55
C ARG A 121 2.76 -15.42 3.67
N ILE A 122 2.33 -14.41 2.92
CA ILE A 122 1.19 -14.53 2.00
C ILE A 122 1.48 -15.55 0.90
N THR A 123 2.62 -15.45 0.21
CA THR A 123 3.02 -16.38 -0.86
C THR A 123 3.10 -17.82 -0.35
N PHE A 124 3.63 -18.02 0.85
CA PHE A 124 3.65 -19.33 1.48
C PHE A 124 2.24 -19.89 1.71
N LEU A 125 1.34 -19.10 2.30
CA LEU A 125 -0.06 -19.49 2.50
C LEU A 125 -0.80 -19.75 1.17
N MET A 126 -0.51 -18.96 0.13
CA MET A 126 -1.05 -19.19 -1.22
C MET A 126 -0.63 -20.57 -1.75
N GLY A 127 0.64 -20.94 -1.59
CA GLY A 127 1.15 -22.26 -1.95
C GLY A 127 0.42 -23.39 -1.22
N GLN A 128 0.22 -23.25 0.10
CA GLN A 128 -0.52 -24.23 0.89
C GLN A 128 -1.98 -24.38 0.42
N VAL A 129 -2.69 -23.27 0.18
CA VAL A 129 -4.06 -23.29 -0.34
C VAL A 129 -4.11 -23.97 -1.72
N ALA A 130 -3.18 -23.64 -2.61
CA ALA A 130 -3.11 -24.23 -3.95
C ALA A 130 -2.88 -25.75 -3.88
N LEU A 131 -1.97 -26.21 -3.03
CA LEU A 131 -1.72 -27.64 -2.82
C LEU A 131 -2.97 -28.36 -2.31
N VAL A 132 -3.64 -27.82 -1.28
CA VAL A 132 -4.85 -28.42 -0.71
C VAL A 132 -5.98 -28.49 -1.75
N ARG A 133 -6.11 -27.46 -2.61
CA ARG A 133 -7.09 -27.45 -3.71
C ARG A 133 -6.76 -28.51 -4.76
N ALA A 134 -5.48 -28.65 -5.14
CA ALA A 134 -5.03 -29.67 -6.09
C ALA A 134 -5.30 -31.09 -5.58
N LEU A 135 -4.97 -31.37 -4.31
CA LEU A 135 -5.26 -32.66 -3.67
C LEU A 135 -6.76 -32.96 -3.61
N ARG A 136 -7.60 -31.97 -3.26
CA ARG A 136 -9.06 -32.11 -3.28
C ARG A 136 -9.58 -32.43 -4.68
N TRP A 137 -9.05 -31.77 -5.71
CA TRP A 137 -9.42 -32.01 -7.09
C TRP A 137 -9.03 -33.42 -7.56
N LEU A 138 -7.78 -33.85 -7.30
CA LEU A 138 -7.32 -35.20 -7.63
C LEU A 138 -8.18 -36.29 -6.97
N ARG A 139 -8.54 -36.13 -5.70
CA ARG A 139 -9.40 -37.07 -4.98
C ARG A 139 -10.80 -37.18 -5.59
N ARG A 140 -11.40 -36.06 -6.01
CA ARG A 140 -12.70 -36.06 -6.70
C ARG A 140 -12.60 -36.74 -8.06
N ARG A 141 -11.54 -36.48 -8.81
CA ARG A 141 -11.31 -37.11 -10.11
C ARG A 141 -11.20 -38.63 -10.00
N LYS A 142 -10.46 -39.15 -9.01
CA LYS A 142 -10.34 -40.59 -8.77
C LYS A 142 -11.71 -41.23 -8.47
N LYS A 143 -12.53 -40.61 -7.62
CA LYS A 143 -13.88 -41.10 -7.29
C LYS A 143 -14.81 -41.16 -8.50
N ASN A 144 -14.72 -40.19 -9.41
CA ASN A 144 -15.54 -40.16 -10.63
C ASN A 144 -15.11 -41.19 -11.69
N VAL A 145 -13.92 -41.79 -11.56
CA VAL A 145 -13.42 -42.85 -12.46
C VAL A 145 -13.75 -44.25 -11.91
N GLU A 146 -13.97 -44.36 -10.59
CA GLU A 146 -14.35 -45.60 -9.90
C GLU A 146 -15.89 -45.80 -9.82
N GLN A 147 -16.68 -44.86 -10.35
CA GLN A 147 -18.15 -44.92 -10.52
C GLN A 147 -18.49 -45.10 -12.00
#